data_AF-A0A940T7U6-F1
#
_entry.id   AF-A0A940T7U6-F1
#
_cell.length_a   1.000
_cell.length_b   1.000
_cell.length_c   1.000
_cell.angle_alpha   90.00
_cell.angle_beta   90.00
_cell.angle_gamma   90.00
#
_symmetry.space_group_name_H-M   'P 1'
#
loop_
_entity.id
_entity.type
_entity.pdbx_description
1 polymer ?
#
loop_
_entity_poly.entity_id
_entity_poly.type
_entity_poly.pdbx_seq_one_letter_code
_entity_poly.pdbx_strand_id
1 'polypeptide(L)'
;MRATSTGKQITSHIKPERPCLPIRAAWPLFLLERAGVEGSLPVMQPWTPWMILQNRLYYAAYYAVSALLIAYKIPAHSHDGNIQQFGLHFVKSGKVSRENGKLLRQLFTMRQTGDYSDRFDLVDDDVIPMIQPTEDFIESITTLAKEKLGIT
;
A
#
# COMPACT_ATOMS: atom_id res chain seq x y z
N MET A 1 -46.53 50.00 26.36
CA MET A 1 -45.35 50.68 25.77
C MET A 1 -44.10 50.25 26.52
N ARG A 2 -43.28 49.36 25.96
CA ARG A 2 -41.93 49.09 26.47
C ARG A 2 -40.98 49.07 25.28
N ALA A 3 -40.13 50.08 25.24
CA ALA A 3 -38.96 50.11 24.39
C ALA A 3 -37.95 49.12 24.96
N THR A 4 -37.46 48.21 24.13
CA THR A 4 -36.23 47.46 24.40
C THR A 4 -35.15 48.02 23.49
N SER A 5 -34.24 48.78 24.09
CA SER A 5 -33.01 49.23 23.45
C SER A 5 -31.91 48.19 23.63
N THR A 6 -30.90 48.37 22.78
CA THR A 6 -29.48 48.05 22.98
C THR A 6 -28.98 46.67 22.53
N GLY A 7 -27.94 46.70 21.69
CA GLY A 7 -26.93 45.65 21.65
C GLY A 7 -26.62 45.07 20.28
N LYS A 8 -26.01 45.84 19.39
CA LYS A 8 -25.30 45.32 18.22
C LYS A 8 -24.05 44.59 18.74
N GLN A 9 -24.00 43.27 18.64
CA GLN A 9 -22.76 42.51 18.81
C GLN A 9 -22.39 41.78 17.52
N ILE A 10 -21.13 41.97 17.17
CA ILE A 10 -20.46 41.57 15.94
C ILE A 10 -19.60 40.34 16.30
N THR A 11 -19.44 39.42 15.34
CA THR A 11 -18.59 38.21 15.37
C THR A 11 -19.16 37.07 16.24
N SER A 12 -19.19 35.80 15.83
CA SER A 12 -18.21 35.04 15.07
C SER A 12 -18.89 33.95 14.23
N HIS A 13 -18.63 33.94 12.92
CA HIS A 13 -18.72 32.71 12.14
C HIS A 13 -17.58 31.81 12.60
N ILE A 14 -17.88 30.86 13.49
CA ILE A 14 -16.97 29.77 13.80
C ILE A 14 -16.95 28.86 12.57
N LYS A 15 -15.95 29.05 11.71
CA LYS A 15 -15.55 28.02 10.75
C LYS A 15 -15.08 26.81 11.55
N PRO A 16 -15.50 25.58 11.24
CA PRO A 16 -14.81 24.42 11.80
C PRO A 16 -13.35 24.46 11.35
N GLU A 17 -12.46 24.35 12.32
CA GLU A 17 -11.02 24.29 12.11
C GLU A 17 -10.70 23.15 11.15
N ARG A 18 -9.93 23.47 10.11
CA ARG A 18 -9.47 22.51 9.11
C ARG A 18 -8.52 21.54 9.80
N PRO A 19 -8.81 20.22 9.87
CA PRO A 19 -7.79 19.28 10.29
C PRO A 19 -6.65 19.30 9.27
N CYS A 20 -5.43 19.28 9.79
CA CYS A 20 -4.18 19.32 9.06
C CYS A 20 -4.07 18.11 8.12
N LEU A 21 -4.64 18.19 6.92
CA LEU A 21 -4.45 17.17 5.89
C LEU A 21 -3.07 17.37 5.24
N PRO A 22 -2.24 16.32 5.13
CA PRO A 22 -0.90 16.43 4.54
C PRO A 22 -0.97 16.81 3.04
N ILE A 23 0.02 17.61 2.63
CA ILE A 23 0.12 18.47 1.44
C ILE A 23 0.01 17.80 0.04
N ARG A 24 -0.49 16.56 -0.13
CA ARG A 24 -0.41 15.91 -1.46
C ARG A 24 -1.61 15.10 -1.97
N ALA A 25 -2.83 15.40 -1.56
CA ALA A 25 -4.03 14.75 -2.12
C ALA A 25 -5.11 15.69 -2.69
N ALA A 26 -4.98 17.01 -2.56
CA ALA A 26 -6.06 17.95 -2.94
C ALA A 26 -5.82 18.71 -4.26
N TRP A 27 -4.63 18.63 -4.85
CA TRP A 27 -4.31 19.40 -6.06
C TRP A 27 -5.06 18.92 -7.32
N PRO A 28 -5.22 17.60 -7.57
CA PRO A 28 -5.88 17.16 -8.80
C PRO A 28 -7.36 17.51 -8.84
N LEU A 29 -8.07 17.36 -7.71
CA LEU A 29 -9.52 17.53 -7.64
C LEU A 29 -9.94 19.00 -7.78
N PHE A 30 -9.17 19.93 -7.19
CA PHE A 30 -9.45 21.37 -7.25
C PHE A 30 -9.12 22.01 -8.61
N LEU A 31 -8.15 21.46 -9.37
CA LEU A 31 -7.82 21.99 -10.69
C LEU A 31 -8.81 21.56 -11.78
N LEU A 32 -9.42 20.38 -11.63
CA LEU A 32 -10.36 19.84 -12.61
C LEU A 32 -11.69 20.61 -12.63
N GLU A 33 -12.14 21.09 -11.46
CA GLU A 33 -13.41 21.82 -11.34
C GLU A 33 -13.35 23.23 -11.96
N ARG A 34 -12.18 23.87 -12.00
CA ARG A 34 -12.01 25.23 -12.57
C ARG A 34 -11.66 25.26 -14.06
N ALA A 35 -11.22 24.15 -14.63
CA ALA A 35 -10.76 24.10 -16.02
C ALA A 35 -11.91 23.98 -17.04
N GLY A 36 -13.15 23.73 -16.62
CA GLY A 36 -14.30 23.62 -17.54
C GLY A 36 -14.15 22.49 -18.56
N VAL A 37 -13.32 21.48 -18.27
CA VAL A 37 -13.07 20.32 -19.12
C VAL A 37 -14.03 19.20 -18.69
N GLU A 38 -15.32 19.37 -18.99
CA GLU A 38 -16.21 18.21 -19.06
C GLU A 38 -15.87 17.44 -20.33
N GLY A 39 -15.05 16.38 -20.18
CA GLY A 39 -14.99 15.31 -21.17
C GLY A 39 -13.88 15.33 -22.22
N SER A 40 -12.66 15.82 -21.95
CA SER A 40 -11.58 15.70 -22.96
C SER A 40 -10.16 15.37 -22.48
N LEU A 41 -9.98 14.77 -21.30
CA LEU A 41 -8.72 14.10 -21.01
C LEU A 41 -8.97 12.70 -20.42
N PRO A 42 -8.61 11.60 -21.10
CA PRO A 42 -8.45 10.30 -20.46
C PRO A 42 -7.14 10.35 -19.66
N VAL A 43 -7.11 11.15 -18.60
CA VAL A 43 -5.97 11.14 -17.69
C VAL A 43 -6.09 9.85 -16.89
N MET A 44 -5.27 8.86 -17.28
CA MET A 44 -4.68 7.83 -16.42
C MET A 44 -5.49 7.59 -15.15
N GLN A 45 -6.29 6.51 -15.12
CA GLN A 45 -7.04 6.01 -13.95
C GLN A 45 -6.43 6.53 -12.64
N PRO A 46 -7.12 7.37 -11.85
CA PRO A 46 -6.55 7.91 -10.63
C PRO A 46 -6.19 6.73 -9.73
N TRP A 47 -4.88 6.52 -9.52
CA TRP A 47 -4.38 5.42 -8.69
C TRP A 47 -5.13 5.43 -7.36
N THR A 48 -5.89 4.36 -7.13
CA THR A 48 -6.65 4.27 -5.89
C THR A 48 -5.66 4.12 -4.73
N PRO A 49 -5.99 4.63 -3.52
CA PRO A 49 -5.17 4.39 -2.33
C PRO A 49 -4.86 2.90 -2.11
N TRP A 50 -5.77 2.03 -2.52
CA TRP A 50 -5.66 0.56 -2.42
C TRP A 50 -4.59 -0.02 -3.35
N MET A 51 -4.48 0.49 -4.59
CA MET A 51 -3.39 0.11 -5.50
C MET A 51 -2.02 0.49 -4.92
N ILE A 52 -1.92 1.70 -4.34
CA ILE A 52 -0.68 2.16 -3.68
C ILE A 52 -0.35 1.25 -2.50
N LEU A 53 -1.31 0.97 -1.63
CA LEU A 53 -1.11 0.11 -0.46
C LEU A 53 -0.69 -1.30 -0.86
N GLN A 54 -1.37 -1.90 -1.83
CA GLN A 54 -1.06 -3.24 -2.35
C GLN A 54 0.36 -3.32 -2.91
N ASN A 55 0.79 -2.30 -3.66
CA ASN A 55 2.16 -2.17 -4.15
C ASN A 55 3.17 -2.09 -2.99
N ARG A 56 2.88 -1.31 -1.94
CA ARG A 56 3.74 -1.22 -0.74
C ARG A 56 3.87 -2.56 -0.01
N LEU A 57 2.77 -3.30 0.18
CA LEU A 57 2.77 -4.62 0.79
C LEU A 57 3.66 -5.59 0.00
N TYR A 58 3.49 -5.64 -1.32
CA TYR A 58 4.31 -6.50 -2.18
C TYR A 58 5.80 -6.17 -2.07
N TYR A 59 6.19 -4.90 -2.20
CA TYR A 59 7.60 -4.53 -2.15
C TYR A 59 8.23 -4.76 -0.78
N ALA A 60 7.48 -4.54 0.31
CA ALA A 60 7.96 -4.86 1.66
C ALA A 60 8.29 -6.36 1.80
N ALA A 61 7.38 -7.23 1.37
CA ALA A 61 7.61 -8.68 1.34
C ALA A 61 8.76 -9.06 0.40
N TYR A 62 8.83 -8.48 -0.79
CA TYR A 62 9.89 -8.73 -1.77
C TYR A 62 11.27 -8.38 -1.23
N TYR A 63 11.42 -7.25 -0.53
CA TYR A 63 12.72 -6.85 0.03
C TYR A 63 13.11 -7.73 1.22
N ALA A 64 12.17 -8.14 2.07
CA ALA A 64 12.44 -9.10 3.14
C ALA A 64 12.98 -10.43 2.57
N VAL A 65 12.33 -10.96 1.52
CA VAL A 65 12.78 -12.19 0.87
C VAL A 65 14.10 -11.98 0.12
N SER A 66 14.30 -10.83 -0.52
CA SER A 66 15.58 -10.49 -1.16
C SER A 66 16.72 -10.50 -0.15
N ALA A 67 16.52 -9.89 1.02
CA ALA A 67 17.49 -9.88 2.11
C ALA A 67 17.80 -11.31 2.60
N LEU A 68 16.77 -12.15 2.74
CA LEU A 68 16.94 -13.56 3.08
C LEU A 68 17.76 -14.30 2.01
N LEU A 69 17.45 -14.15 0.72
CA LEU A 69 18.20 -14.79 -0.35
C LEU A 69 19.67 -14.35 -0.37
N ILE A 70 19.93 -13.05 -0.14
CA ILE A 70 21.29 -12.50 -0.02
C ILE A 70 22.02 -13.10 1.17
N ALA A 71 21.37 -13.21 2.35
CA ALA A 71 21.96 -13.82 3.54
C ALA A 71 22.37 -15.29 3.31
N TYR A 72 21.63 -16.01 2.46
CA TYR A 72 21.95 -17.38 2.03
C TYR A 72 22.81 -17.46 0.76
N LYS A 73 23.24 -16.32 0.19
CA LYS A 73 24.03 -16.22 -1.05
C LYS A 73 23.35 -16.89 -2.25
N ILE A 74 22.03 -16.83 -2.32
CA ILE A 74 21.23 -17.38 -3.42
C ILE A 74 20.98 -16.27 -4.44
N PRO A 75 21.38 -16.44 -5.73
CA PRO A 75 21.19 -15.41 -6.73
C PRO A 75 19.71 -15.35 -7.18
N ALA A 76 19.14 -14.15 -7.17
CA ALA A 76 17.85 -13.84 -7.78
C ALA A 76 17.90 -12.44 -8.39
N HIS A 77 17.58 -12.34 -9.68
CA HIS A 77 17.72 -11.10 -10.47
C HIS A 77 16.39 -10.57 -11.02
N SER A 78 15.28 -11.26 -10.76
CA SER A 78 13.95 -10.87 -11.22
C SER A 78 12.90 -11.12 -10.14
N HIS A 79 11.74 -10.46 -10.27
CA HIS A 79 10.60 -10.67 -9.38
C HIS A 79 10.17 -12.15 -9.34
N ASP A 80 10.01 -12.77 -10.51
CA ASP A 80 9.68 -14.19 -10.61
C ASP A 80 10.80 -15.09 -10.09
N GLY A 81 12.05 -14.74 -10.37
CA GLY A 81 13.22 -15.48 -9.88
C GLY A 81 13.27 -15.49 -8.36
N ASN A 82 12.98 -14.36 -7.72
CA ASN A 82 12.92 -14.24 -6.26
C ASN A 82 11.85 -15.19 -5.67
N ILE A 83 10.63 -15.16 -6.21
CA ILE A 83 9.54 -16.05 -5.76
C ILE A 83 9.90 -17.53 -5.97
N GLN A 84 10.51 -17.87 -7.10
CA GLN A 84 10.91 -19.25 -7.40
C GLN A 84 12.02 -19.75 -6.47
N GLN A 85 13.08 -18.96 -6.28
CA GLN A 85 14.19 -19.30 -5.39
C GLN A 85 13.73 -19.40 -3.95
N PHE A 86 12.85 -18.49 -3.51
CA PHE A 86 12.22 -18.55 -2.20
C PHE A 86 11.42 -19.85 -2.01
N GLY A 87 10.56 -20.17 -2.97
CA GLY A 87 9.76 -21.40 -2.96
C GLY A 87 10.63 -22.67 -2.95
N LEU A 88 11.72 -22.68 -3.71
CA LEU A 88 12.64 -23.82 -3.80
C LEU A 88 13.45 -24.02 -2.52
N HIS A 89 14.04 -22.97 -1.98
CA HIS A 89 15.02 -23.09 -0.89
C HIS A 89 14.41 -23.01 0.51
N PHE A 90 13.24 -22.38 0.68
CA PHE A 90 12.64 -22.15 2.00
C PHE A 90 11.30 -22.85 2.18
N VAL A 91 10.42 -22.80 1.19
CA VAL A 91 9.10 -23.44 1.28
C VAL A 91 9.20 -24.95 1.08
N LYS A 92 9.85 -25.41 0.00
CA LYS A 92 10.04 -26.86 -0.25
C LYS A 92 10.94 -27.53 0.78
N SER A 93 11.87 -26.79 1.39
CA SER A 93 12.74 -27.32 2.45
C SER A 93 12.09 -27.33 3.83
N GLY A 94 10.84 -26.84 3.96
CA GLY A 94 10.09 -26.82 5.22
C GLY A 94 10.53 -25.76 6.23
N LYS A 95 11.46 -24.86 5.87
CA LYS A 95 11.87 -23.74 6.74
C LYS A 95 10.80 -22.66 6.87
N VAL A 96 9.98 -22.52 5.82
CA VAL A 96 8.87 -21.57 5.76
C VAL A 96 7.60 -22.32 5.37
N SER A 97 6.46 -21.90 5.94
CA SER A 97 5.16 -22.51 5.65
C SER A 97 4.76 -22.38 4.17
N ARG A 98 3.91 -23.30 3.70
CA ARG A 98 3.35 -23.19 2.34
C ARG A 98 2.45 -21.97 2.17
N GLU A 99 1.76 -21.56 3.23
CA GLU A 99 0.88 -20.38 3.20
C GLU A 99 1.68 -19.09 2.97
N ASN A 100 2.85 -18.95 3.58
CA ASN A 100 3.77 -17.84 3.33
C ASN A 100 4.25 -17.80 1.86
N GLY A 101 4.48 -18.97 1.25
CA GLY A 101 4.78 -19.07 -0.18
C GLY A 101 3.62 -18.64 -1.08
N LYS A 102 2.39 -19.02 -0.72
CA LYS A 102 1.17 -18.60 -1.44
C LYS A 102 0.93 -17.11 -1.29
N LEU A 103 1.11 -16.55 -0.10
CA LEU A 103 0.93 -15.14 0.20
C LEU A 103 1.83 -14.27 -0.69
N LEU A 104 3.13 -14.57 -0.76
CA LEU A 104 4.06 -13.82 -1.59
C LEU A 104 3.65 -13.83 -3.07
N ARG A 105 3.19 -14.99 -3.58
CA ARG A 105 2.70 -15.11 -4.95
C ARG A 105 1.37 -14.36 -5.15
N GLN A 106 0.48 -14.38 -4.17
CA GLN A 106 -0.78 -13.63 -4.22
C GLN A 106 -0.54 -12.13 -4.29
N LEU A 107 0.35 -11.59 -3.44
CA LEU A 107 0.74 -10.18 -3.48
C LEU A 107 1.33 -9.78 -4.84
N PHE A 108 2.12 -10.65 -5.46
CA PHE A 108 2.65 -10.43 -6.80
C PHE A 108 1.55 -10.40 -7.87
N THR A 109 0.62 -11.36 -7.84
CA THR A 109 -0.52 -11.39 -8.76
C THR A 109 -1.39 -10.16 -8.60
N MET A 110 -1.74 -9.77 -7.37
CA MET A 110 -2.53 -8.55 -7.11
C MET A 110 -1.86 -7.31 -7.68
N ARG A 111 -0.52 -7.26 -7.66
CA ARG A 111 0.24 -6.14 -8.25
C ARG A 111 0.11 -6.12 -9.76
N GLN A 112 0.30 -7.27 -10.39
CA GLN A 112 0.17 -7.37 -11.85
C GLN A 112 -1.23 -6.99 -12.30
N THR A 113 -2.25 -7.42 -11.55
CA THR A 113 -3.64 -7.07 -11.82
C THR A 113 -3.89 -5.58 -11.60
N GLY A 114 -3.40 -4.97 -10.51
CA GLY A 114 -3.56 -3.53 -10.27
C GLY A 114 -2.85 -2.66 -11.31
N ASP A 115 -1.60 -2.98 -11.65
CA ASP A 115 -0.79 -2.13 -12.54
C ASP A 115 -1.18 -2.26 -14.03
N TYR A 116 -1.78 -3.38 -14.45
CA TYR A 116 -1.94 -3.71 -15.89
C TYR A 116 -3.31 -4.27 -16.30
N SER A 117 -4.23 -4.54 -15.37
CA SER A 117 -5.58 -4.99 -15.73
C SER A 117 -6.46 -3.82 -16.15
N ASP A 118 -7.16 -3.98 -17.27
CA ASP A 118 -8.17 -3.04 -17.78
C ASP A 118 -9.53 -3.19 -17.08
N ARG A 119 -9.72 -4.27 -16.29
CA ARG A 119 -11.02 -4.71 -15.77
C ARG A 119 -11.07 -4.91 -14.26
N PHE A 120 -10.08 -4.44 -13.51
CA PHE A 120 -10.00 -4.73 -12.08
C PHE A 120 -9.66 -3.50 -11.25
N ASP A 121 -10.64 -3.04 -10.48
CA ASP A 121 -10.45 -1.99 -9.48
C ASP A 121 -10.23 -2.67 -8.12
N LEU A 122 -9.04 -2.51 -7.55
CA LEU A 122 -8.74 -2.97 -6.18
C LEU A 122 -9.57 -2.15 -5.19
N VAL A 123 -10.31 -2.84 -4.32
CA VAL A 123 -11.06 -2.23 -3.20
C VAL A 123 -10.36 -2.48 -1.86
N ASP A 124 -10.84 -1.82 -0.81
CA ASP A 124 -10.36 -1.99 0.55
C ASP A 124 -10.47 -3.43 1.04
N ASP A 125 -11.61 -4.08 0.77
CA ASP A 125 -11.88 -5.47 1.15
C ASP A 125 -10.87 -6.47 0.54
N ASP A 126 -10.20 -6.12 -0.56
CA ASP A 126 -9.15 -6.97 -1.15
C ASP A 126 -7.80 -6.81 -0.46
N VAL A 127 -7.47 -5.58 -0.03
CA VAL A 127 -6.12 -5.20 0.39
C VAL A 127 -5.96 -5.19 1.92
N ILE A 128 -6.97 -4.72 2.65
CA ILE A 128 -6.93 -4.65 4.13
C ILE A 128 -6.66 -6.02 4.77
N PRO A 129 -7.33 -7.11 4.37
CA PRO A 129 -7.07 -8.43 4.95
C PRO A 129 -5.66 -8.95 4.70
N MET A 130 -4.93 -8.38 3.73
CA MET A 130 -3.58 -8.79 3.38
C MET A 130 -2.51 -8.10 4.24
N ILE A 131 -2.85 -7.05 5.00
CA ILE A 131 -1.90 -6.30 5.82
C ILE A 131 -1.29 -7.20 6.90
N GLN A 132 -2.13 -7.74 7.80
CA GLN A 132 -1.66 -8.55 8.93
C GLN A 132 -0.85 -9.79 8.48
N PRO A 133 -1.32 -10.60 7.51
CA PRO A 133 -0.52 -11.71 7.01
C PRO A 133 0.83 -11.28 6.42
N THR A 134 0.89 -10.12 5.78
CA THR A 134 2.13 -9.59 5.21
C THR A 134 3.11 -9.14 6.29
N GLU A 135 2.62 -8.51 7.36
CA GLU A 135 3.44 -8.12 8.51
C GLU A 135 4.04 -9.36 9.20
N ASP A 136 3.19 -10.35 9.52
CA ASP A 136 3.61 -11.62 10.13
C ASP A 136 4.64 -12.35 9.25
N PHE A 137 4.42 -12.32 7.93
CA PHE A 137 5.36 -12.87 6.96
C PHE A 137 6.71 -12.16 6.99
N ILE A 138 6.72 -10.82 6.93
CA ILE A 138 7.96 -10.03 6.94
C ILE A 138 8.72 -10.27 8.24
N GLU A 139 8.05 -10.32 9.38
CA GLU A 139 8.67 -10.62 10.66
C GLU A 139 9.32 -12.01 10.66
N SER A 140 8.59 -13.03 10.23
CA SER A 140 9.10 -14.41 10.14
C SER A 140 10.34 -14.51 9.24
N ILE A 141 10.30 -13.87 8.06
CA ILE A 141 11.41 -13.88 7.11
C ILE A 141 12.61 -13.09 7.62
N THR A 142 12.38 -11.95 8.26
CA THR A 142 13.44 -11.10 8.81
C THR A 142 14.15 -11.79 9.97
N THR A 143 13.40 -12.46 10.85
CA THR A 143 13.97 -13.26 11.94
C THR A 143 14.85 -14.38 11.39
N LEU A 144 14.38 -15.13 10.38
CA LEU A 144 15.17 -16.17 9.74
C LEU A 144 16.45 -15.62 9.08
N ALA A 145 16.38 -14.43 8.47
CA ALA A 145 17.55 -13.78 7.89
C ALA A 145 18.56 -13.32 8.97
N LYS A 146 18.08 -12.76 10.07
CA LYS A 146 18.89 -12.35 11.23
C LYS A 146 19.60 -13.52 11.89
N GLU A 147 18.89 -14.62 12.13
CA GLU A 147 19.45 -15.88 12.64
C GLU A 147 20.61 -16.37 11.77
N LYS A 148 20.44 -16.29 10.43
CA LYS A 148 21.50 -16.69 9.51
C LYS A 148 22.73 -15.77 9.56
N LEU A 149 22.51 -14.47 9.76
CA LEU A 149 23.57 -13.46 9.83
C LEU A 149 24.24 -13.37 11.21
N GLY A 150 23.69 -14.03 12.24
CA GLY A 150 24.20 -13.96 13.61
C GLY A 150 23.96 -12.61 14.28
N ILE A 151 22.98 -11.84 13.80
CA ILE A 151 22.61 -10.54 14.37
C ILE A 151 21.39 -10.79 15.27
N THR A 152 21.63 -10.93 16.57
CA THR A 152 20.56 -11.09 17.58
C THR A 152 19.96 -9.74 17.93
#